data_AF-A0A967VSF5-F1
#
_entry.id   AF-A0A967VSF5-F1
#
_cell.length_a   1.000
_cell.length_b   1.000
_cell.length_c   1.000
_cell.angle_alpha   90.00
_cell.angle_beta   90.00
_cell.angle_gamma   90.00
#
_symmetry.space_group_name_H-M   'P 1'
#
loop_
_entity.id
_entity.type
_entity.pdbx_description
1 polymer ?
#
loop_
_entity_poly.entity_id
_entity_poly.type
_entity_poly.pdbx_seq_one_letter_code
_entity_poly.pdbx_strand_id
1 'polypeptide(L)'
;EVREGEPGFEAEGLGHPLLPESVLRTSDVRVEGPGRFLLVTGSNMSGKSTLLRSIGLAAVLGQAGSVVCARRATLTPLRTFTSMRIHDSLTAGVSLFMAELKRLKALVDEADRGARGGPAL
;
A
#
# COMPACT_ATOMS: atom_id res chain seq x y z
N GLU A 1 4.89 1.76 15.03
CA GLU A 1 5.02 0.54 15.84
C GLU A 1 4.51 -0.64 15.03
N VAL A 2 5.26 -1.74 14.97
CA VAL A 2 4.78 -2.98 14.38
C VAL A 2 4.32 -3.89 15.53
N ARG A 3 3.10 -4.41 15.46
CA ARG A 3 2.51 -5.26 16.50
C ARG A 3 2.07 -6.61 15.92
N GLU A 4 2.05 -7.63 16.75
CA GLU A 4 1.38 -8.89 16.40
C GLU A 4 -0.14 -8.76 16.58
N GLY A 5 -0.91 -9.52 15.82
CA GLY A 5 -2.38 -9.52 15.88
C GLY A 5 -3.06 -9.68 14.52
N GLU A 6 -4.33 -9.30 14.46
CA GLU A 6 -5.09 -9.30 13.22
C GLU A 6 -4.53 -8.30 12.21
N PRO A 7 -4.61 -8.59 10.89
CA PRO A 7 -4.09 -7.69 9.86
C PRO A 7 -4.63 -6.26 10.00
N GLY A 8 -3.72 -5.29 10.11
CA GLY A 8 -4.12 -3.91 10.32
C GLY A 8 -3.06 -2.88 9.95
N PHE A 9 -3.54 -1.71 9.55
CA PHE A 9 -2.77 -0.50 9.32
C PHE A 9 -3.55 0.72 9.83
N GLU A 10 -2.97 1.45 10.77
CA GLU A 10 -3.49 2.70 11.31
C GLU A 10 -2.38 3.76 11.29
N ALA A 11 -2.70 4.97 10.85
CA ALA A 11 -1.79 6.09 10.89
C ALA A 11 -2.53 7.41 11.13
N GLU A 12 -1.98 8.25 12.00
CA GLU A 12 -2.45 9.61 12.27
C GLU A 12 -1.46 10.62 11.68
N GLY A 13 -1.96 11.57 10.90
CA GLY A 13 -1.16 12.60 10.27
C GLY A 13 -0.17 12.03 9.23
N LEU A 14 -0.57 10.99 8.49
CA LEU A 14 0.29 10.34 7.50
C LEU A 14 0.56 11.29 6.31
N GLY A 15 1.83 11.58 6.08
CA GLY A 15 2.34 12.37 4.97
C GLY A 15 3.19 11.56 3.99
N HIS A 16 3.54 12.17 2.86
CA HIS A 16 4.49 11.59 1.91
C HIS A 16 5.89 12.15 2.18
N PRO A 17 6.89 11.34 2.57
CA PRO A 17 8.20 11.83 3.04
C PRO A 17 9.03 12.57 1.99
N LEU A 18 8.72 12.38 0.70
CA LEU A 18 9.40 13.08 -0.41
C LEU A 18 8.72 14.40 -0.82
N LEU A 19 7.63 14.80 -0.17
CA LEU A 19 6.98 16.08 -0.45
C LEU A 19 7.53 17.17 0.49
N PRO A 20 7.82 18.38 -0.02
CA PRO A 20 8.25 19.48 0.82
C PRO A 20 7.10 19.98 1.71
N GLU A 21 7.43 20.53 2.88
CA GLU A 21 6.46 20.98 3.89
C GLU A 21 5.40 21.94 3.34
N SER A 22 5.79 22.80 2.39
CA SER A 22 4.89 23.79 1.77
C SER A 22 3.71 23.15 1.04
N VAL A 23 3.87 21.94 0.51
CA VAL A 23 2.82 21.21 -0.24
C VAL A 23 2.38 19.92 0.44
N LEU A 24 3.00 19.56 1.56
CA LEU A 24 2.65 18.37 2.32
C LEU A 24 1.21 18.50 2.82
N ARG A 25 0.42 17.45 2.58
CA ARG A 25 -0.91 17.27 3.16
C ARG A 25 -0.92 15.92 3.85
N THR A 26 -1.40 15.91 5.08
CA THR A 26 -1.49 14.70 5.90
C THR A 26 -2.90 14.13 5.89
N SER A 27 -3.03 12.83 6.09
CA SER A 27 -4.33 12.18 6.24
C SER A 27 -4.27 11.13 7.35
N ASP A 28 -5.38 10.96 8.05
CA ASP A 28 -5.54 9.85 8.98
C ASP A 28 -6.07 8.64 8.19
N VAL A 29 -5.55 7.46 8.48
CA VAL A 29 -5.87 6.21 7.77
C VAL A 29 -6.08 5.11 8.78
N ARG A 30 -7.15 4.32 8.61
CA ARG A 30 -7.40 3.13 9.42
C ARG A 30 -8.03 2.03 8.56
N VAL A 31 -7.38 0.87 8.52
CA VAL A 31 -7.87 -0.35 7.89
C VAL A 31 -7.50 -1.50 8.82
N GLU A 32 -8.48 -2.11 9.48
CA GLU A 32 -8.25 -3.10 10.54
C GLU A 32 -9.17 -4.31 10.40
N GLY A 33 -8.58 -5.49 10.50
CA GLY A 33 -9.28 -6.76 10.48
C GLY A 33 -9.45 -7.34 9.07
N PRO A 34 -9.79 -8.63 8.99
CA PRO A 34 -9.93 -9.36 7.74
C PRO A 34 -11.08 -8.81 6.89
N GLY A 35 -10.88 -8.79 5.56
CA GLY A 35 -11.92 -8.39 4.61
C GLY A 35 -12.25 -6.89 4.58
N ARG A 36 -11.50 -6.04 5.28
CA ARG A 36 -11.63 -4.58 5.16
C ARG A 36 -10.89 -4.06 3.95
N PHE A 37 -11.45 -3.03 3.33
CA PHE A 37 -10.82 -2.28 2.26
C PHE A 37 -11.13 -0.79 2.39
N LEU A 38 -10.21 0.04 1.89
CA LEU A 38 -10.38 1.48 1.81
C LEU A 38 -10.69 1.86 0.36
N LEU A 39 -11.87 2.41 0.11
CA LEU A 39 -12.24 2.96 -1.19
C LEU A 39 -11.91 4.45 -1.25
N VAL A 40 -10.90 4.82 -2.03
CA VAL A 40 -10.46 6.21 -2.20
C VAL A 40 -11.01 6.78 -3.51
N THR A 41 -11.97 7.70 -3.44
CA THR A 41 -12.57 8.39 -4.60
C THR A 41 -12.26 9.88 -4.58
N GLY A 42 -12.58 10.58 -5.68
CA GLY A 42 -12.36 12.03 -5.81
C GLY A 42 -11.79 12.43 -7.18
N SER A 43 -11.68 13.73 -7.44
CA SER A 43 -11.22 14.28 -8.72
C SER A 43 -9.75 13.92 -9.03
N ASN A 44 -9.37 13.98 -10.30
CA ASN A 44 -7.96 13.90 -10.66
C ASN A 44 -7.16 14.99 -9.93
N MET A 45 -5.91 14.68 -9.58
CA MET A 45 -5.02 15.58 -8.84
C MET A 45 -5.41 15.88 -7.38
N SER A 46 -6.48 15.28 -6.84
CA SER A 46 -6.90 15.46 -5.43
C SER A 46 -6.01 14.77 -4.38
N GLY A 47 -4.87 14.20 -4.78
CA GLY A 47 -3.93 13.55 -3.87
C GLY A 47 -4.17 12.05 -3.61
N LYS A 48 -5.13 11.40 -4.27
CA LYS A 48 -5.43 9.96 -4.07
C LYS A 48 -4.20 9.06 -4.26
N SER A 49 -3.46 9.24 -5.35
CA SER A 49 -2.24 8.46 -5.61
C SER A 49 -1.13 8.79 -4.61
N THR A 50 -1.08 10.01 -4.10
CA THR A 50 -0.15 10.41 -3.03
C THR A 50 -0.48 9.66 -1.75
N LEU A 51 -1.75 9.61 -1.34
CA LEU A 51 -2.20 8.86 -0.16
C LEU A 51 -1.84 7.38 -0.26
N LEU A 52 -2.16 6.71 -1.38
CA LEU A 52 -1.84 5.29 -1.57
C LEU A 52 -0.33 5.02 -1.54
N ARG A 53 0.49 5.92 -2.08
CA ARG A 53 1.96 5.82 -1.99
C ARG A 53 2.47 6.05 -0.57
N SER A 54 1.90 6.99 0.17
CA SER A 54 2.26 7.23 1.58
C SER A 54 1.96 6.01 2.44
N ILE A 55 0.80 5.35 2.25
CA ILE A 55 0.43 4.12 2.96
C ILE A 55 1.46 3.02 2.65
N GLY A 56 1.73 2.75 1.36
CA GLY A 56 2.68 1.71 0.97
C GLY A 56 4.10 1.98 1.48
N LEU A 57 4.55 3.23 1.43
CA LEU A 57 5.87 3.61 1.91
C LEU A 57 5.98 3.52 3.44
N ALA A 58 4.95 3.95 4.18
CA ALA A 58 4.89 3.78 5.63
C ALA A 58 4.87 2.30 6.04
N ALA A 59 4.17 1.43 5.30
CA ALA A 59 4.16 0.00 5.55
C ALA A 59 5.54 -0.64 5.33
N VAL A 60 6.24 -0.27 4.25
CA VAL A 60 7.59 -0.77 3.97
C VAL A 60 8.60 -0.25 5.00
N LEU A 61 8.60 1.06 5.28
CA LEU A 61 9.52 1.67 6.24
C LEU A 61 9.29 1.16 7.66
N GLY A 62 8.03 1.05 8.09
CA GLY A 62 7.67 0.56 9.41
C GLY A 62 8.13 -0.88 9.65
N GLN A 63 7.95 -1.77 8.66
CA GLN A 63 8.42 -3.16 8.74
C GLN A 63 9.94 -3.28 8.66
N ALA A 64 10.62 -2.34 7.99
CA ALA A 64 12.08 -2.26 7.98
C ALA A 64 12.66 -1.68 9.30
N GLY A 65 11.83 -1.35 10.28
CA GLY A 65 12.27 -0.74 11.55
C GLY A 65 12.64 0.74 11.44
N SER A 66 12.25 1.40 10.35
CA SER A 66 12.52 2.82 10.12
C SER A 66 11.40 3.73 10.66
N VAL A 67 11.71 5.01 10.77
CA VAL A 67 10.72 6.05 11.06
C VAL A 67 9.81 6.26 9.85
N VAL A 68 8.54 6.57 10.12
CA VAL A 68 7.54 6.87 9.10
C VAL A 68 7.11 8.33 9.19
N CYS A 69 6.69 8.91 8.06
CA CYS A 69 6.18 10.28 8.00
C CYS A 69 4.73 10.32 8.52
N ALA A 70 4.54 10.18 9.84
CA ALA A 70 3.25 10.26 10.52
C ALA A 70 3.45 10.73 11.97
N ARG A 71 2.40 11.29 12.59
CA ARG A 71 2.43 11.56 14.05
C ARG A 71 2.42 10.26 14.85
N ARG A 72 1.65 9.28 14.38
CA ARG A 72 1.56 7.93 14.93
C ARG A 72 1.28 6.97 13.80
N ALA A 73 1.87 5.78 13.84
CA ALA A 73 1.51 4.69 12.94
C ALA A 73 1.63 3.36 13.67
N THR A 74 0.64 2.50 13.49
CA THR A 74 0.58 1.13 13.99
C THR A 74 0.25 0.22 12.82
N LEU A 75 0.99 -0.88 12.68
CA LEU A 75 0.67 -1.89 11.68
C LEU A 75 1.03 -3.28 12.18
N THR A 76 0.41 -4.28 11.61
CA THR A 76 0.92 -5.66 11.72
C THR A 76 1.93 -5.94 10.61
N PRO A 77 2.66 -7.06 10.66
CA PRO A 77 3.37 -7.56 9.48
C PRO A 77 2.40 -7.70 8.29
N LEU A 78 2.76 -7.11 7.14
CA LEU A 78 1.94 -6.98 5.94
C LEU A 78 2.79 -7.13 4.67
N ARG A 79 2.33 -7.94 3.72
CA ARG A 79 2.93 -7.97 2.38
C ARG A 79 2.39 -6.82 1.54
N THR A 80 3.28 -6.01 0.97
CA THR A 80 2.89 -4.84 0.17
C THR A 80 2.83 -5.19 -1.32
N PHE A 81 1.66 -4.98 -1.93
CA PHE A 81 1.45 -5.10 -3.38
C PHE A 81 0.90 -3.80 -3.97
N THR A 82 1.23 -3.50 -5.22
CA THR A 82 0.73 -2.31 -5.93
C THR A 82 0.52 -2.55 -7.41
N SER A 83 -0.48 -1.85 -7.95
CA SER A 83 -0.83 -1.76 -9.38
C SER A 83 -1.00 -0.29 -9.82
N MET A 84 -0.22 0.64 -9.24
CA MET A 84 -0.33 2.09 -9.54
C MET A 84 0.41 2.55 -10.79
N ARG A 85 1.44 1.83 -11.24
CA ARG A 85 2.13 2.07 -12.51
C ARG A 85 2.49 0.72 -13.10
N ILE A 86 1.99 0.46 -14.30
CA ILE A 86 2.32 -0.72 -15.07
C ILE A 86 2.99 -0.25 -16.35
N HIS A 87 4.10 -0.87 -16.66
CA HIS A 87 4.82 -0.67 -17.91
C HIS A 87 4.49 -1.86 -18.81
N ASP A 88 4.08 -1.56 -20.04
CA ASP A 88 3.93 -2.55 -21.09
C ASP A 88 5.31 -2.94 -21.66
N SER A 89 5.33 -3.97 -22.51
CA SER A 89 6.55 -4.36 -23.21
C SER A 89 6.20 -4.79 -24.62
N LEU A 90 6.47 -3.87 -25.56
CA LEU A 90 6.35 -4.13 -27.00
C LEU A 90 7.25 -5.30 -27.42
N THR A 91 8.45 -5.40 -26.85
CA THR A 91 9.40 -6.49 -27.08
C THR A 91 8.91 -7.84 -26.59
N ALA A 92 8.05 -7.89 -25.57
CA ALA A 92 7.46 -9.13 -25.07
C ALA A 92 6.09 -9.46 -25.70
N GLY A 93 5.59 -8.62 -26.62
CA GLY A 93 4.25 -8.77 -27.21
C GLY A 93 3.11 -8.64 -26.18
N VAL A 94 3.36 -8.00 -25.03
CA VAL A 94 2.38 -7.88 -23.95
C VAL A 94 1.76 -6.49 -23.98
N SER A 95 0.46 -6.44 -24.27
CA SER A 95 -0.33 -5.21 -24.16
C SER A 95 -0.45 -4.75 -22.72
N LEU A 96 -0.71 -3.45 -22.52
CA LEU A 96 -0.98 -2.88 -21.19
C LEU A 96 -2.08 -3.64 -20.45
N PHE A 97 -3.18 -3.97 -21.15
CA PHE A 97 -4.29 -4.73 -20.56
C PHE A 97 -3.86 -6.12 -20.09
N MET A 98 -3.08 -6.84 -20.89
CA MET A 98 -2.58 -8.16 -20.50
C MET A 98 -1.60 -8.04 -19.32
N ALA A 99 -0.80 -6.98 -19.26
CA ALA A 99 0.08 -6.70 -18.12
C ALA A 99 -0.73 -6.43 -16.83
N GLU A 100 -1.83 -5.67 -16.93
CA GLU A 100 -2.77 -5.43 -15.82
C GLU A 100 -3.41 -6.73 -15.32
N LEU A 101 -3.94 -7.57 -16.22
CA LEU A 101 -4.52 -8.86 -15.85
C LEU A 101 -3.51 -9.79 -15.17
N LYS A 102 -2.29 -9.87 -15.70
CA LYS A 102 -1.21 -10.67 -15.09
C LYS A 102 -0.88 -10.18 -13.68
N ARG A 103 -0.87 -8.86 -13.45
CA ARG A 103 -0.60 -8.28 -12.14
C ARG A 103 -1.73 -8.52 -11.15
N LEU A 104 -2.98 -8.40 -11.59
CA LEU A 104 -4.14 -8.72 -10.78
C LEU A 104 -4.15 -10.21 -10.39
N LYS A 105 -3.83 -11.11 -11.33
CA LYS A 105 -3.69 -12.53 -11.05
C LYS A 105 -2.61 -12.80 -9.99
N ALA A 106 -1.43 -12.20 -10.14
CA ALA A 106 -0.35 -12.36 -9.18
C ALA A 106 -0.74 -11.88 -7.77
N LEU A 107 -1.52 -10.78 -7.68
CA LEU A 107 -2.07 -10.30 -6.40
C LEU A 107 -3.02 -11.33 -5.76
N VAL A 108 -3.96 -11.88 -6.53
CA VAL A 108 -4.91 -12.89 -6.04
C VAL A 108 -4.19 -14.16 -5.60
N ASP A 109 -3.27 -14.67 -6.43
CA ASP A 109 -2.49 -15.87 -6.13
C ASP A 109 -1.64 -15.69 -4.84
N GLU A 110 -1.17 -14.47 -4.56
CA GLU A 110 -0.48 -14.16 -3.32
C GLU A 110 -1.43 -14.10 -2.12
N ALA A 111 -2.56 -13.40 -2.26
CA ALA A 111 -3.55 -13.28 -1.18
C ALA A 111 -4.03 -14.67 -0.73
N ASP A 112 -4.27 -15.58 -1.68
CA ASP A 112 -4.66 -16.96 -1.38
C ASP A 112 -3.54 -17.76 -0.70
N ARG A 113 -2.26 -17.47 -0.99
CA ARG A 113 -1.13 -18.09 -0.28
C ARG A 113 -1.03 -17.60 1.16
N GLY A 114 -1.26 -16.31 1.40
CA GLY A 114 -1.33 -15.73 2.74
C GLY A 114 -2.47 -16.32 3.57
N ALA A 115 -3.66 -16.47 2.98
CA ALA A 115 -4.83 -17.07 3.64
C ALA A 115 -4.62 -18.55 4.02
N ARG A 116 -3.74 -19.27 3.32
CA ARG A 116 -3.41 -20.68 3.57
C ARG A 116 -2.23 -20.89 4.52
N GLY A 117 -1.75 -19.86 5.21
CA GLY A 117 -0.66 -19.98 6.20
C GLY A 117 0.73 -20.13 5.57
N GLY A 118 0.94 -19.58 4.38
CA GLY A 118 2.28 -19.51 3.77
C GLY A 118 3.29 -18.79 4.70
N PRO A 119 4.59 -19.09 4.57
CA PRO A 119 5.61 -18.67 5.54
C PRO A 119 5.59 -17.16 5.75
N ALA A 120 5.45 -16.72 6.99
CA ALA A 120 5.72 -15.34 7.36
C ALA A 120 7.23 -15.08 7.15
N LEU A 121 7.56 -14.08 6.33
CA LEU A 121 8.87 -13.45 6.36
C LEU A 121 8.78 -12.28 7.32
#